data_AF-A0A7D5HYQ8-F1
#
_entry.id   AF-A0A7D5HYQ8-F1
#
_cell.length_a   1.000
_cell.length_b   1.000
_cell.length_c   1.000
_cell.angle_alpha   90.00
_cell.angle_beta   90.00
_cell.angle_gamma   90.00
#
_symmetry.space_group_name_H-M   'P 1'
#
loop_
_entity.id
_entity.type
_entity.pdbx_description
1 polymer ?
#
loop_
_entity_poly.entity_id
_entity_poly.type
_entity_poly.pdbx_seq_one_letter_code
_entity_poly.pdbx_strand_id
1 'polypeptide(L)'
;MFDAAADAFWERHANPKSGWSRVLLGPLLLLAASRRDPRLLLAAVVALVLNPVAFARTEAADADSWMTRGVHAERWWLARSGGALGLGWPNVLNALNVPAFAYALYAAYTRRDGRALLAYAVSMALKFAWIEAIARRYDRREREAT
;
A
#
# COMPACT_ATOMS: atom_id res chain seq x y z
N MET A 1 -13.84 3.47 -18.32
CA MET A 1 -13.19 2.27 -18.89
C MET A 1 -11.70 2.47 -18.68
N PHE A 2 -11.00 1.57 -18.00
CA PHE A 2 -9.54 1.63 -17.91
C PHE A 2 -8.97 1.09 -19.22
N ASP A 3 -7.90 1.71 -19.76
CA ASP A 3 -7.23 1.18 -20.95
C ASP A 3 -6.42 -0.09 -20.60
N ALA A 4 -6.10 -0.93 -21.60
CA ALA A 4 -5.47 -2.24 -21.40
C ALA A 4 -4.19 -2.23 -20.54
N ALA A 5 -3.44 -1.12 -20.57
CA ALA A 5 -2.27 -0.92 -19.73
C ALA A 5 -2.62 -0.81 -18.23
N ALA A 6 -3.71 -0.11 -17.90
CA ALA A 6 -4.20 0.01 -16.53
C ALA A 6 -4.76 -1.33 -16.03
N ASP A 7 -5.41 -2.12 -16.87
CA ASP A 7 -5.83 -3.48 -16.51
C ASP A 7 -4.63 -4.37 -16.18
N ALA A 8 -3.61 -4.39 -17.04
CA ALA A 8 -2.40 -5.16 -16.83
C ALA A 8 -1.62 -4.73 -15.57
N PHE A 9 -1.67 -3.44 -15.21
CA PHE A 9 -1.14 -2.93 -13.96
C PHE A 9 -1.91 -3.49 -12.76
N TRP A 10 -3.24 -3.41 -12.77
CA TRP A 10 -4.06 -3.87 -11.65
C TRP A 10 -3.96 -5.38 -11.41
N GLU A 11 -3.88 -6.18 -12.48
CA GLU A 11 -3.68 -7.63 -12.39
C GLU A 11 -2.35 -8.03 -11.75
N ARG A 12 -1.30 -7.24 -11.96
CA ARG A 12 0.02 -7.46 -11.34
C ARG A 12 0.08 -6.90 -9.92
N HIS A 13 -0.53 -5.73 -9.69
CA HIS A 13 -0.63 -5.12 -8.37
C HIS A 13 -1.44 -5.98 -7.39
N ALA A 14 -2.41 -6.74 -7.91
CA ALA A 14 -3.20 -7.71 -7.14
C ALA A 14 -2.39 -8.93 -6.68
N ASN A 15 -1.16 -9.12 -7.17
CA ASN A 15 -0.31 -10.22 -6.75
C ASN A 15 0.05 -10.06 -5.25
N PRO A 16 -0.23 -11.05 -4.39
CA PRO A 16 0.08 -10.94 -2.95
C PRO A 16 1.57 -10.68 -2.68
N LYS A 17 2.46 -11.25 -3.50
CA LYS A 17 3.92 -11.03 -3.40
C LYS A 17 4.27 -9.56 -3.65
N SER A 18 3.58 -8.88 -4.57
CA SER A 18 3.71 -7.42 -4.77
C SER A 18 3.26 -6.66 -3.52
N GLY A 19 2.10 -7.01 -2.96
CA GLY A 19 1.60 -6.33 -1.76
C GLY A 19 2.53 -6.45 -0.55
N TRP A 20 2.97 -7.68 -0.24
CA TRP A 20 3.82 -7.92 0.93
C TRP A 20 5.23 -7.34 0.76
N SER A 21 5.79 -7.38 -0.45
CA SER A 21 7.10 -6.77 -0.69
C SER A 21 7.09 -5.25 -0.46
N ARG A 22 5.99 -4.54 -0.77
CA ARG A 22 5.85 -3.11 -0.44
C ARG A 22 5.86 -2.83 1.07
N VAL A 23 5.29 -3.74 1.86
CA VAL A 23 5.35 -3.68 3.34
C VAL A 23 6.78 -3.88 3.84
N LEU A 24 7.59 -4.69 3.15
CA LEU A 24 9.01 -4.90 3.49
C LEU A 24 9.95 -3.80 2.96
N LEU A 25 9.56 -3.11 1.88
CA LEU A 25 10.29 -1.95 1.38
C LEU A 25 10.22 -0.76 2.33
N GLY A 26 9.16 -0.64 3.14
CA GLY A 26 9.07 0.39 4.18
C GLY A 26 10.25 0.37 5.16
N PRO A 27 10.51 -0.74 5.89
CA PRO A 27 11.67 -0.87 6.76
C PRO A 27 13.01 -0.64 6.04
N LEU A 28 13.11 -1.02 4.76
CA LEU A 28 14.30 -0.75 3.97
C LEU A 28 14.52 0.75 3.73
N LEU A 29 13.46 1.51 3.46
CA LEU A 29 13.51 2.97 3.37
C LEU A 29 13.90 3.61 4.71
N LEU A 30 13.35 3.11 5.82
CA LEU A 30 13.73 3.56 7.16
C LEU A 30 15.21 3.28 7.43
N LEU A 31 15.70 2.08 7.08
CA LEU A 31 17.10 1.70 7.22
C LEU A 31 18.00 2.61 6.38
N ALA A 32 17.63 2.86 5.12
CA ALA A 32 18.36 3.78 4.23
C ALA A 32 18.43 5.19 4.80
N ALA A 33 17.31 5.71 5.33
CA ALA A 33 17.25 7.02 5.97
C ALA A 33 18.12 7.08 7.24
N SER A 34 18.08 6.06 8.10
CA SER A 34 18.90 5.99 9.32
C SER A 34 20.39 5.86 9.01
N ARG A 35 20.76 5.13 7.95
CA ARG A 35 22.14 5.02 7.45
C ARG A 35 22.60 6.25 6.67
N ARG A 36 21.67 7.12 6.25
CA ARG A 36 21.90 8.22 5.31
C ARG A 36 22.60 7.76 4.05
N ASP A 37 22.24 6.57 3.58
CA ASP A 37 22.81 5.97 2.38
C ASP A 37 21.92 6.32 1.17
N PRO A 38 22.34 7.27 0.31
CA PRO A 38 21.54 7.69 -0.83
C PRO A 38 21.43 6.59 -1.89
N ARG A 39 22.38 5.65 -1.97
CA ARG A 39 22.34 4.52 -2.91
C ARG A 39 21.30 3.51 -2.47
N LEU A 40 21.28 3.18 -1.18
CA LEU A 40 20.26 2.30 -0.62
C LEU A 40 18.86 2.92 -0.69
N LEU A 41 18.76 4.23 -0.45
CA LEU A 41 17.50 4.96 -0.58
C LEU A 41 17.00 4.93 -2.03
N LEU A 42 17.88 5.23 -2.99
CA LEU A 42 17.54 5.17 -4.42
C LEU A 42 17.11 3.76 -4.82
N ALA A 43 17.85 2.72 -4.42
CA ALA A 43 17.50 1.34 -4.71
C ALA A 43 16.12 0.95 -4.15
N ALA A 44 15.82 1.35 -2.90
CA ALA A 44 14.53 1.10 -2.28
C ALA A 44 13.38 1.85 -2.97
N VAL A 45 13.59 3.11 -3.38
CA VAL A 45 12.61 3.89 -4.15
C VAL A 45 12.38 3.29 -5.53
N VAL A 46 13.43 2.90 -6.24
CA VAL A 46 13.32 2.23 -7.55
C VAL A 46 12.57 0.90 -7.39
N ALA A 47 12.90 0.10 -6.38
CA ALA A 47 12.19 -1.14 -6.09
C ALA A 47 10.70 -0.89 -5.81
N LEU A 48 10.35 0.19 -5.11
CA LEU A 48 8.96 0.56 -4.83
C LEU A 48 8.20 0.96 -6.10
N VAL A 49 8.83 1.75 -6.98
CA VAL A 49 8.25 2.21 -8.25
C VAL A 49 8.07 1.05 -9.24
N LEU A 50 9.05 0.15 -9.30
CA LEU A 50 8.99 -1.04 -10.17
C LEU A 50 8.10 -2.14 -9.61
N ASN A 51 7.84 -2.15 -8.30
CA ASN A 51 7.08 -3.19 -7.62
C ASN A 51 5.78 -3.61 -8.34
N PRO A 52 4.84 -2.70 -8.68
CA PRO A 52 3.56 -3.12 -9.28
C PRO A 52 3.68 -3.76 -10.67
N VAL A 53 4.83 -3.62 -11.35
CA VAL A 53 5.05 -4.21 -12.69
C VAL A 53 6.05 -5.36 -12.68
N ALA A 54 6.87 -5.47 -11.64
CA ALA A 54 7.93 -6.48 -11.51
C ALA A 54 7.41 -7.88 -11.21
N PHE A 55 6.19 -8.00 -10.67
CA PHE A 55 5.56 -9.29 -10.39
C PHE A 55 4.69 -9.76 -11.56
N ALA A 56 4.58 -11.08 -11.69
CA ALA A 56 3.61 -11.70 -12.59
C ALA A 56 2.17 -11.39 -12.15
N ARG A 57 1.21 -11.66 -13.03
CA ARG A 57 -0.22 -11.61 -12.69
C ARG A 57 -0.53 -12.55 -11.52
N THR A 58 -1.59 -12.26 -10.77
CA THR A 58 -2.03 -13.13 -9.67
C THR A 58 -2.26 -14.55 -10.14
N GLU A 59 -1.68 -15.51 -9.43
CA GLU A 59 -1.87 -16.93 -9.68
C GLU A 59 -3.27 -17.35 -9.20
N ALA A 60 -3.90 -18.33 -9.86
CA ALA A 60 -5.26 -18.77 -9.50
C ALA A 60 -5.37 -19.24 -8.04
N ALA A 61 -4.30 -19.85 -7.50
CA ALA A 61 -4.22 -20.28 -6.11
C ALA A 61 -4.23 -19.11 -5.10
N ASP A 62 -3.87 -17.90 -5.53
CA ASP A 62 -3.75 -16.70 -4.70
C ASP A 62 -4.92 -15.72 -4.90
N ALA A 63 -5.94 -16.10 -5.68
CA ALA A 63 -7.07 -15.26 -6.01
C ALA A 63 -7.83 -14.78 -4.76
N ASP A 64 -7.97 -15.66 -3.77
CA ASP A 64 -8.71 -15.38 -2.53
C ASP A 64 -7.85 -14.79 -1.39
N SER A 65 -6.60 -14.42 -1.67
CA SER A 65 -5.72 -13.87 -0.63
C SER A 65 -6.24 -12.51 -0.12
N TRP A 66 -5.97 -12.21 1.16
CA TRP A 66 -6.34 -10.91 1.75
C TRP A 66 -5.80 -9.72 0.95
N MET A 67 -4.57 -9.85 0.43
CA MET A 67 -3.90 -8.81 -0.33
C MET A 67 -4.53 -8.62 -1.72
N THR A 68 -4.84 -9.73 -2.40
CA THR A 68 -5.53 -9.74 -3.69
C THR A 68 -6.90 -9.07 -3.57
N ARG A 69 -7.70 -9.50 -2.58
CA ARG A 69 -9.00 -8.89 -2.25
C ARG A 69 -8.87 -7.39 -1.96
N GLY A 70 -7.86 -7.00 -1.17
CA GLY A 70 -7.60 -5.60 -0.83
C GLY A 70 -7.32 -4.73 -2.06
N VAL A 71 -6.60 -5.25 -3.05
CA VAL A 71 -6.30 -4.54 -4.30
C VAL A 71 -7.53 -4.41 -5.20
N HIS A 72 -8.35 -5.46 -5.32
CA HIS A 72 -9.63 -5.35 -6.05
C HIS A 72 -10.54 -4.31 -5.42
N ALA A 73 -10.62 -4.28 -4.08
CA ALA A 73 -11.35 -3.27 -3.34
C ALA A 73 -10.76 -1.86 -3.53
N GLU A 74 -9.43 -1.71 -3.56
CA GLU A 74 -8.73 -0.44 -3.84
C GLU A 74 -9.09 0.08 -5.24
N ARG A 75 -9.03 -0.78 -6.26
CA ARG A 75 -9.40 -0.45 -7.64
C ARG A 75 -10.85 0.03 -7.74
N TRP A 76 -11.78 -0.73 -7.15
CA TRP A 76 -13.19 -0.38 -7.12
C TRP A 76 -13.44 0.94 -6.37
N TRP A 77 -12.81 1.11 -5.21
CA TRP A 77 -12.96 2.30 -4.39
C TRP A 77 -12.48 3.55 -5.10
N LEU A 78 -11.32 3.51 -5.75
CA LEU A 78 -10.77 4.63 -6.50
C LEU A 78 -11.66 5.01 -7.69
N ALA A 79 -12.18 4.02 -8.41
CA ALA A 79 -13.09 4.26 -9.53
C ALA A 79 -14.41 4.92 -9.09
N ARG A 80 -14.85 4.68 -7.84
CA ARG A 80 -16.11 5.22 -7.31
C ARG A 80 -15.97 6.53 -6.53
N SER A 81 -14.94 6.65 -5.70
CA SER A 81 -14.80 7.77 -4.76
C SER A 81 -14.01 8.96 -5.33
N GLY A 82 -13.33 8.77 -6.46
CA GLY A 82 -12.47 9.79 -7.06
C GLY A 82 -11.12 9.98 -6.36
N GLY A 83 -10.80 9.19 -5.32
CA GLY A 83 -9.49 9.23 -4.68
C GLY A 83 -9.37 8.48 -3.36
N ALA A 84 -8.11 8.28 -2.91
CA ALA A 84 -7.79 7.61 -1.65
C ALA A 84 -7.45 8.57 -0.50
N LEU A 85 -7.57 9.88 -0.70
CA LEU A 85 -7.30 10.92 0.30
C LEU A 85 -8.54 11.77 0.52
N GLY A 86 -8.75 12.22 1.75
CA GLY A 86 -9.90 13.03 2.14
C GLY A 86 -10.19 12.93 3.63
N LEU A 87 -11.03 13.82 4.15
CA LEU A 87 -11.43 13.83 5.56
C LEU A 87 -12.58 12.87 5.88
N GLY A 88 -13.29 12.39 4.86
CA GLY A 88 -14.39 11.43 5.01
C GLY A 88 -13.91 10.01 5.28
N TRP A 89 -14.75 9.21 5.93
CA TRP A 89 -14.46 7.80 6.19
C TRP A 89 -14.61 6.91 4.93
N PRO A 90 -13.63 6.02 4.61
CA PRO A 90 -12.42 5.71 5.37
C PRO A 90 -11.18 6.52 4.95
N ASN A 91 -11.24 7.38 3.93
CA ASN A 91 -10.08 8.10 3.38
C ASN A 91 -9.26 8.89 4.42
N VAL A 92 -9.87 9.31 5.53
CA VAL A 92 -9.17 9.91 6.67
C VAL A 92 -8.02 9.04 7.19
N LEU A 93 -8.18 7.71 7.20
CA LEU A 93 -7.14 6.77 7.62
C LEU A 93 -5.90 6.85 6.73
N ASN A 94 -6.12 6.87 5.41
CA ASN A 94 -5.03 6.97 4.45
C ASN A 94 -4.45 8.39 4.40
N ALA A 95 -5.25 9.43 4.68
CA ALA A 95 -4.77 10.79 4.85
C ALA A 95 -3.85 10.94 6.08
N LEU A 96 -4.16 10.26 7.20
CA LEU A 96 -3.30 10.22 8.40
C LEU A 96 -2.08 9.31 8.23
N ASN A 97 -2.18 8.28 7.41
CA ASN A 97 -1.07 7.39 7.09
C ASN A 97 0.12 8.16 6.47
N VAL A 98 -0.14 9.09 5.55
CA VAL A 98 0.91 9.89 4.87
C VAL A 98 1.83 10.63 5.86
N PRO A 99 1.33 11.48 6.77
CA PRO A 99 2.18 12.16 7.75
C PRO A 99 2.80 11.20 8.76
N ALA A 100 2.14 10.10 9.13
CA ALA A 100 2.73 9.08 10.00
C ALA A 100 3.97 8.43 9.36
N PHE A 101 3.88 8.07 8.07
CA PHE A 101 5.01 7.52 7.32
C PHE A 101 6.13 8.56 7.12
N ALA A 102 5.77 9.81 6.79
CA ALA A 102 6.74 10.89 6.67
C ALA A 102 7.50 11.14 7.99
N TYR A 103 6.78 11.13 9.12
CA TYR A 103 7.40 11.23 10.44
C TYR A 103 8.29 10.02 10.75
N ALA A 104 7.93 8.82 10.32
CA ALA A 104 8.79 7.64 10.46
C ALA A 104 10.14 7.82 9.73
N LEU A 105 10.12 8.33 8.50
CA LEU A 105 11.35 8.64 7.74
C LEU A 105 12.17 9.74 8.41
N TYR A 106 11.53 10.81 8.88
CA TYR A 106 12.20 11.88 9.62
C TYR A 106 12.83 11.38 10.93
N ALA A 107 12.11 10.56 11.69
CA ALA A 107 12.61 9.94 12.92
C ALA A 107 13.80 9.01 12.63
N ALA A 108 13.74 8.23 11.54
CA ALA A 108 14.85 7.39 11.10
C ALA A 108 16.08 8.23 10.74
N TYR A 109 15.90 9.28 9.93
CA TYR A 109 16.97 10.19 9.52
C TYR A 109 17.64 10.91 10.70
N THR A 110 16.88 11.22 11.75
CA THR A 110 17.36 11.80 13.01
C THR A 110 17.86 10.76 14.02
N ARG A 111 18.02 9.49 13.60
CA ARG A 111 18.54 8.36 14.40
C ARG A 111 17.69 8.04 15.64
N ARG A 112 16.39 8.35 15.60
CA ARG A 112 15.42 8.00 16.65
C ARG A 112 14.73 6.68 16.29
N ASP A 113 15.50 5.60 16.20
CA ASP A 113 15.08 4.33 15.59
C ASP A 113 13.80 3.75 16.23
N GLY A 114 13.64 3.84 17.56
CA GLY A 114 12.41 3.42 18.24
C GLY A 114 11.16 4.23 17.84
N ARG A 115 11.30 5.54 17.66
CA ARG A 115 10.20 6.41 17.19
C ARG A 115 9.89 6.16 15.71
N ALA A 116 10.92 5.88 14.90
CA ALA A 116 10.75 5.54 13.50
C ALA A 116 9.97 4.24 13.34
N LEU A 117 10.34 3.20 14.08
CA LEU A 117 9.66 1.91 14.03
C LEU A 117 8.21 2.01 14.52
N LEU A 118 7.96 2.73 15.62
CA LEU A 118 6.60 2.96 16.13
C LEU A 118 5.75 3.74 15.11
N ALA A 119 6.28 4.82 14.55
CA ALA A 119 5.57 5.62 13.56
C ALA A 119 5.28 4.82 12.28
N TYR A 120 6.21 3.96 11.86
CA TYR A 120 6.00 3.03 10.74
C TYR A 120 4.91 2.00 11.04
N ALA A 121 4.91 1.42 12.25
CA ALA A 121 3.87 0.49 12.67
C ALA A 121 2.49 1.16 12.68
N VAL A 122 2.38 2.40 13.17
CA VAL A 122 1.15 3.21 13.13
C VAL A 122 0.72 3.47 11.68
N SER A 123 1.65 3.87 10.81
CA SER A 123 1.41 4.06 9.38
C SER A 123 0.85 2.78 8.74
N MET A 124 1.46 1.62 9.02
CA MET A 124 1.01 0.35 8.47
C MET A 124 -0.37 -0.05 8.99
N ALA A 125 -0.63 0.14 10.29
CA ALA A 125 -1.94 -0.10 10.88
C ALA A 125 -3.03 0.78 10.22
N LEU A 126 -2.75 2.06 9.99
CA LEU A 126 -3.66 2.97 9.28
C LEU A 126 -3.91 2.52 7.84
N LYS A 127 -2.86 2.14 7.10
CA LYS A 127 -2.99 1.65 5.73
C LYS A 127 -3.80 0.36 5.68
N PHE A 128 -3.54 -0.61 6.56
CA PHE A 128 -4.28 -1.87 6.61
C PHE A 128 -5.73 -1.68 7.06
N ALA A 129 -5.98 -0.79 8.03
CA ALA A 129 -7.35 -0.45 8.43
C ALA A 129 -8.12 0.20 7.28
N TRP A 130 -7.48 1.06 6.47
CA TRP A 130 -8.09 1.63 5.29
C TRP A 130 -8.44 0.56 4.24
N ILE A 131 -7.49 -0.33 3.93
CA ILE A 131 -7.69 -1.45 2.99
C ILE A 131 -8.85 -2.35 3.46
N GLU A 132 -8.89 -2.69 4.74
CA GLU A 132 -9.95 -3.52 5.30
C GLU A 132 -11.32 -2.81 5.27
N ALA A 133 -11.36 -1.51 5.55
CA ALA A 133 -12.59 -0.73 5.51
C ALA A 133 -13.20 -0.66 4.10
N ILE A 134 -12.38 -0.49 3.07
CA ILE A 134 -12.85 -0.52 1.67
C ILE A 134 -13.19 -1.94 1.23
N ALA A 135 -12.43 -2.95 1.66
CA ALA A 135 -12.69 -4.35 1.31
C ALA A 135 -14.04 -4.82 1.88
N ARG A 136 -14.39 -4.46 3.12
CA ARG A 136 -15.72 -4.75 3.67
C ARG A 136 -16.87 -4.11 2.89
N ARG A 137 -16.64 -2.93 2.29
CA ARG A 137 -17.63 -2.26 1.43
C ARG A 137 -17.74 -2.96 0.08
N TYR A 138 -16.62 -3.36 -0.49
CA TYR A 138 -16.55 -4.15 -1.71
C TYR A 138 -17.30 -5.48 -1.54
N ASP A 139 -17.00 -6.23 -0.48
CA ASP A 139 -17.62 -7.53 -0.21
C ASP A 139 -19.14 -7.43 0.01
N ARG A 140 -19.63 -6.33 0.61
CA ARG A 140 -21.09 -6.11 0.75
C ARG A 140 -21.76 -5.91 -0.59
N ARG A 141 -21.15 -5.12 -1.47
CA ARG A 141 -21.66 -4.88 -2.83
C ARG A 141 -21.74 -6.19 -3.62
N GLU A 142 -20.71 -7.03 -3.58
CA GLU A 142 -20.72 -8.33 -4.29
C GLU A 142 -21.85 -9.23 -3.78
N ARG A 143 -22.11 -9.25 -2.47
CA ARG A 143 -23.24 -9.99 -1.88
C ARG A 143 -24.62 -9.45 -2.27
N GLU A 144 -24.76 -8.14 -2.43
CA GLU A 144 -26.02 -7.50 -2.84
C GLU A 144 -26.30 -7.66 -4.35
N ALA A 145 -25.27 -7.97 -5.14
CA ALA A 145 -25.37 -8.18 -6.58
C ALA A 145 -25.66 -9.63 -6.99
N THR A 146 -25.66 -10.57 -6.03
CA THR A 146 -25.95 -12.00 -6.21
C THR A 146 -27.37 -12.31 -5.76
#